data_AF-I4GAU3-F1
#
_entry.id   AF-I4GAU3-F1
#
_cell.length_a   1.000
_cell.length_b   1.000
_cell.length_c   1.000
_cell.angle_alpha   90.00
_cell.angle_beta   90.00
_cell.angle_gamma   90.00
#
_symmetry.space_group_name_H-M   'P 1'
#
loop_
_entity.id
_entity.type
_entity.pdbx_description
1 polymer ?
#
loop_
_entity_poly.entity_id
_entity_poly.type
_entity_poly.pdbx_seq_one_letter_code
_entity_poly.pdbx_strand_id
1 'polypeptide(L)'
;MSLSGTLALIGAYQDDTGASNAGSAYLFDTTTGNLLQTFNNPSPQFSDQFGKSVSLSGTLALIGTPADSTGASGAGSAYLFDTTTGNLLQTFNNPSPQLSDNFGNSVSLSGTLALIGAPSDNTGATKAGSAYLYQGSEPVPQTVPEPSFTILGAGVVLGALPVLKKGKKTKDKDA
;
A
#
# COMPACT_ATOMS: atom_id res chain seq x y z
N MET A 1 -0.99 -2.39 -14.86
CA MET A 1 -1.50 -1.23 -15.64
C MET A 1 -2.80 -0.75 -15.02
N SER A 2 -3.13 0.53 -15.19
CA SER A 2 -4.41 1.14 -14.76
C SER A 2 -4.94 2.07 -15.85
N LEU A 3 -6.26 2.23 -15.92
CA LEU A 3 -6.94 3.09 -16.90
C LEU A 3 -7.84 4.11 -16.17
N SER A 4 -7.94 5.33 -16.70
CA SER A 4 -8.90 6.35 -16.25
C SER A 4 -9.19 7.32 -17.40
N GLY A 5 -10.42 7.32 -17.91
CA GLY A 5 -10.76 8.10 -19.11
C GLY A 5 -9.90 7.69 -20.31
N THR A 6 -9.20 8.66 -20.92
CA THR A 6 -8.26 8.42 -22.03
C THR A 6 -6.82 8.20 -21.56
N LEU A 7 -6.59 7.97 -20.27
CA LEU A 7 -5.25 7.78 -19.72
C LEU A 7 -4.97 6.31 -19.40
N ALA A 8 -3.77 5.85 -19.74
CA ALA A 8 -3.23 4.56 -19.34
C ALA A 8 -1.91 4.71 -18.59
N LEU A 9 -1.86 4.18 -17.37
CA LEU A 9 -0.63 4.12 -16.55
C LEU A 9 -0.07 2.71 -16.57
N ILE A 10 1.15 2.56 -17.06
CA ILE A 10 1.86 1.30 -17.22
C ILE A 10 3.09 1.31 -16.31
N GLY A 11 3.17 0.36 -15.40
CA GLY A 11 4.35 0.16 -14.57
C GLY A 11 5.39 -0.71 -15.28
N ALA A 12 6.66 -0.33 -15.17
CA ALA A 12 7.83 -1.03 -15.70
C ALA A 12 8.85 -1.21 -14.57
N TYR A 13 8.54 -2.10 -13.64
CA TYR A 13 9.26 -2.25 -12.38
C TYR A 13 10.68 -2.86 -12.47
N GLN A 14 11.12 -3.24 -13.66
CA GLN A 14 12.50 -3.67 -13.94
C GLN A 14 13.22 -2.70 -14.86
N ASP A 15 12.63 -1.52 -15.11
CA ASP A 15 13.32 -0.47 -15.83
C ASP A 15 14.56 -0.01 -15.05
N ASP A 16 15.66 0.22 -15.77
CA ASP A 16 16.98 0.53 -15.18
C ASP A 16 17.21 2.04 -15.04
N THR A 17 16.19 2.89 -15.19
CA THR A 17 16.33 4.34 -15.03
C THR A 17 16.69 4.69 -13.59
N GLY A 18 17.77 5.46 -13.39
CA GLY A 18 18.26 5.88 -12.07
C GLY A 18 19.16 4.84 -11.40
N ALA A 19 18.73 3.58 -11.33
CA ALA A 19 19.53 2.44 -10.88
C ALA A 19 18.99 1.12 -11.47
N SER A 20 19.79 0.05 -11.43
CA SER A 20 19.39 -1.25 -11.98
C SER A 20 18.13 -1.79 -11.31
N ASN A 21 17.12 -2.12 -12.11
CA ASN A 21 15.79 -2.54 -11.70
C ASN A 21 15.11 -1.59 -10.69
N ALA A 22 15.46 -0.30 -10.69
CA ALA A 22 14.82 0.68 -9.82
C ALA A 22 13.35 0.88 -10.19
N GLY A 23 13.03 0.74 -11.48
CA GLY A 23 11.69 0.78 -12.03
C GLY A 23 11.21 2.18 -12.40
N SER A 24 10.24 2.20 -13.32
CA SER A 24 9.59 3.40 -13.86
C SER A 24 8.09 3.16 -14.05
N ALA A 25 7.31 4.22 -14.26
CA ALA A 25 5.95 4.13 -14.76
C ALA A 25 5.68 5.16 -15.85
N TYR A 26 4.86 4.79 -16.83
CA TYR A 26 4.61 5.58 -18.03
C TYR A 26 3.12 5.86 -18.18
N LEU A 27 2.78 7.11 -18.43
CA LEU A 27 1.42 7.56 -18.71
C LEU A 27 1.24 7.79 -20.21
N PHE A 28 0.26 7.14 -20.81
CA PHE A 28 -0.08 7.31 -22.21
C PHE A 28 -1.48 7.87 -22.38
N ASP A 29 -1.66 8.64 -23.45
CA ASP A 29 -2.97 8.92 -24.00
C ASP A 29 -3.42 7.73 -24.86
N THR A 30 -4.54 7.10 -24.50
CA THR A 30 -5.04 5.89 -25.17
C THR A 30 -5.68 6.17 -26.53
N THR A 31 -5.96 7.43 -26.86
CA THR A 31 -6.58 7.83 -28.13
C THR A 31 -5.53 8.03 -29.21
N THR A 32 -4.42 8.65 -28.85
CA THR A 32 -3.32 9.03 -29.75
C THR A 32 -2.12 8.09 -29.64
N GLY A 33 -1.98 7.36 -28.54
CA GLY A 33 -0.80 6.55 -28.24
C GLY A 33 0.40 7.36 -27.73
N ASN A 34 0.25 8.68 -27.53
CA ASN A 34 1.34 9.53 -27.09
C ASN A 34 1.74 9.24 -25.65
N LEU A 35 3.05 9.18 -25.39
CA LEU A 35 3.59 9.24 -24.03
C LEU A 35 3.37 10.66 -23.49
N LEU A 36 2.65 10.76 -22.37
CA LEU A 36 2.35 12.02 -21.70
C LEU A 36 3.33 12.30 -20.55
N GLN A 37 3.64 11.28 -19.76
CA GLN A 37 4.50 11.43 -18.58
C GLN A 37 5.33 10.17 -18.33
N THR A 38 6.55 10.37 -17.87
CA THR A 38 7.37 9.34 -17.22
C THR A 38 7.50 9.68 -15.75
N PHE A 39 7.19 8.72 -14.88
CA PHE A 39 7.41 8.79 -13.44
C PHE A 39 8.56 7.87 -13.07
N ASN A 40 9.57 8.42 -12.41
CA ASN A 40 10.72 7.67 -11.93
C ASN A 40 10.65 7.57 -10.40
N ASN A 41 11.32 6.55 -9.83
CA ASN A 41 11.54 6.47 -8.40
C ASN A 41 12.23 7.76 -7.90
N PRO A 42 11.66 8.51 -6.93
CA PRO A 42 12.27 9.72 -6.39
C PRO A 42 13.62 9.51 -5.68
N SER A 43 13.89 8.29 -5.21
CA SER A 43 15.13 7.89 -4.53
C SER A 43 15.56 6.50 -5.01
N PRO A 44 15.99 6.35 -6.26
CA PRO A 44 16.19 5.04 -6.88
C PRO A 44 17.33 4.27 -6.21
N GLN A 45 17.04 3.06 -5.74
CA GLN A 45 18.03 2.06 -5.35
C GLN A 45 17.90 0.79 -6.19
N PHE A 46 18.92 -0.07 -6.08
CA PHE A 46 18.95 -1.36 -6.74
C PHE A 46 17.70 -2.18 -6.39
N SER A 47 16.94 -2.56 -7.42
CA SER A 47 15.78 -3.45 -7.29
C SER A 47 14.64 -2.94 -6.40
N ASP A 48 14.43 -1.63 -6.29
CA ASP A 48 13.29 -1.04 -5.56
C ASP A 48 11.92 -1.38 -6.19
N GLN A 49 11.90 -1.70 -7.48
CA GLN A 49 10.71 -2.10 -8.23
C GLN A 49 9.60 -1.03 -8.27
N PHE A 50 9.97 0.25 -8.44
CA PHE A 50 9.00 1.32 -8.64
C PHE A 50 8.12 1.03 -9.87
N GLY A 51 6.80 1.17 -9.74
CA GLY A 51 5.89 0.77 -10.80
C GLY A 51 5.47 -0.71 -10.73
N LYS A 52 5.78 -1.43 -9.66
CA LYS A 52 5.31 -2.83 -9.48
C LYS A 52 3.79 -2.91 -9.46
N SER A 53 3.17 -1.93 -8.82
CA SER A 53 1.73 -1.74 -8.79
C SER A 53 1.42 -0.29 -9.15
N VAL A 54 0.31 -0.06 -9.85
CA VAL A 54 -0.10 1.27 -10.32
C VAL A 54 -1.61 1.41 -10.28
N SER A 55 -2.11 2.59 -9.91
CA SER A 55 -3.54 2.94 -9.97
C SER A 55 -3.72 4.39 -10.42
N LEU A 56 -4.73 4.63 -11.26
CA LEU A 56 -5.14 5.96 -11.71
C LEU A 56 -6.52 6.31 -11.16
N SER A 57 -6.74 7.60 -10.87
CA SER A 57 -8.08 8.16 -10.71
C SER A 57 -8.03 9.65 -11.03
N GLY A 58 -8.69 10.05 -12.12
CA GLY A 58 -8.68 11.45 -12.57
C GLY A 58 -7.25 11.90 -12.93
N THR A 59 -6.78 12.95 -12.26
CA THR A 59 -5.43 13.51 -12.46
C THR A 59 -4.37 12.96 -11.50
N LEU A 60 -4.66 11.85 -10.83
CA LEU A 60 -3.80 11.26 -9.81
C LEU A 60 -3.29 9.87 -10.23
N ALA A 61 -2.01 9.64 -10.01
CA ALA A 61 -1.33 8.36 -10.20
C ALA A 61 -0.69 7.89 -8.90
N LEU A 62 -1.10 6.74 -8.38
CA LEU A 62 -0.43 6.07 -7.26
C LEU A 62 0.39 4.91 -7.77
N ILE A 63 1.64 4.88 -7.36
CA ILE A 63 2.65 3.94 -7.83
C ILE A 63 3.32 3.28 -6.63
N GLY A 64 3.29 1.96 -6.59
CA GLY A 64 3.93 1.18 -5.52
C GLY A 64 5.36 0.77 -5.84
N THR A 65 6.17 0.71 -4.78
CA THR A 65 7.60 0.39 -4.79
C THR A 65 7.89 -0.57 -3.62
N PRO A 66 7.46 -1.84 -3.71
CA PRO A 66 7.44 -2.75 -2.57
C PRO A 66 8.82 -3.17 -2.06
N ALA A 67 9.87 -3.02 -2.85
CA ALA A 67 11.23 -3.38 -2.44
C ALA A 67 12.03 -2.17 -1.92
N ASP A 68 11.43 -0.98 -1.88
CA ASP A 68 12.04 0.18 -1.22
C ASP A 68 12.44 -0.16 0.22
N SER A 69 13.62 0.31 0.61
CA SER A 69 14.24 -0.05 1.88
C SER A 69 14.23 1.09 2.91
N THR A 70 13.36 2.08 2.71
CA THR A 70 13.16 3.16 3.68
C THR A 70 12.65 2.59 5.01
N GLY A 71 13.39 2.85 6.10
CA GLY A 71 13.05 2.37 7.45
C GLY A 71 13.50 0.93 7.74
N ALA A 72 13.25 -0.02 6.84
CA ALA A 72 13.77 -1.39 6.90
C ALA A 72 13.90 -1.99 5.49
N SER A 73 14.78 -2.99 5.33
CA SER A 73 15.01 -3.62 4.01
C SER A 73 13.72 -4.22 3.45
N GLY A 74 13.31 -3.81 2.25
CA GLY A 74 12.06 -4.24 1.63
C GLY A 74 10.80 -3.92 2.45
N ALA A 75 10.84 -2.87 3.28
CA ALA A 75 9.65 -2.39 3.99
C ALA A 75 8.58 -1.92 3.00
N GLY A 76 9.03 -1.32 1.89
CA GLY A 76 8.22 -0.85 0.78
C GLY A 76 7.66 0.56 0.98
N SER A 77 7.32 1.19 -0.13
CA SER A 77 6.77 2.54 -0.22
C SER A 77 5.75 2.65 -1.35
N ALA A 78 4.98 3.74 -1.37
CA ALA A 78 4.16 4.14 -2.51
C ALA A 78 4.20 5.66 -2.70
N TYR A 79 3.93 6.11 -3.93
CA TYR A 79 4.11 7.50 -4.33
C TYR A 79 2.90 7.99 -5.13
N LEU A 80 2.36 9.14 -4.76
CA LEU A 80 1.26 9.81 -5.45
C LEU A 80 1.81 10.95 -6.30
N PHE A 81 1.49 10.93 -7.59
CA PHE A 81 1.87 11.96 -8.54
C PHE A 81 0.65 12.64 -9.15
N ASP A 82 0.83 13.90 -9.53
CA ASP A 82 -0.07 14.62 -10.42
C ASP A 82 0.24 14.24 -11.87
N THR A 83 -0.76 13.74 -12.59
CA THR A 83 -0.58 13.24 -13.96
C THR A 83 -0.43 14.34 -15.01
N THR A 84 -0.80 15.57 -14.68
CA THR A 84 -0.75 16.70 -15.61
C THR A 84 0.59 17.41 -15.56
N THR A 85 1.16 17.54 -14.37
CA THR A 85 2.42 18.24 -14.12
C THR A 85 3.60 17.30 -13.92
N GLY A 86 3.36 16.02 -13.62
CA GLY A 86 4.39 15.06 -13.28
C GLY A 86 4.93 15.20 -11.85
N ASN A 87 4.41 16.15 -11.06
CA ASN A 87 4.92 16.44 -9.73
C ASN A 87 4.58 15.33 -8.73
N LEU A 88 5.55 15.00 -7.87
CA LEU A 88 5.30 14.19 -6.69
C LEU A 88 4.46 15.00 -5.70
N LEU A 89 3.28 14.49 -5.37
CA LEU A 89 2.38 15.10 -4.40
C LEU A 89 2.61 14.55 -3.00
N GLN A 90 2.88 13.24 -2.89
CA GLN A 90 3.00 12.58 -1.61
C GLN A 90 3.79 11.28 -1.67
N THR A 91 4.55 11.00 -0.61
CA THR A 91 5.17 9.71 -0.35
C THR A 91 4.47 9.02 0.82
N PHE A 92 4.14 7.74 0.65
CA PHE A 92 3.63 6.86 1.68
C PHE A 92 4.71 5.83 2.03
N ASN A 93 5.28 5.96 3.22
CA ASN A 93 6.17 4.94 3.77
C ASN A 93 5.36 3.97 4.63
N ASN A 94 5.86 2.74 4.77
CA ASN A 94 5.30 1.80 5.75
C ASN A 94 5.27 2.43 7.16
N PRO A 95 4.11 2.56 7.83
CA PRO A 95 4.01 3.16 9.17
C PRO A 95 4.73 2.39 10.28
N SER A 96 4.98 1.09 10.07
CA SER A 96 5.63 0.17 11.00
C SER A 96 6.63 -0.70 10.22
N PRO A 97 7.72 -0.12 9.68
CA PRO A 97 8.56 -0.80 8.72
C PRO A 97 9.27 -2.00 9.35
N GLN A 98 9.03 -3.19 8.80
CA GLN A 98 9.79 -4.40 9.08
C GLN A 98 10.36 -5.01 7.81
N LEU A 99 11.30 -5.95 8.00
CA LEU A 99 11.96 -6.65 6.90
C LEU A 99 10.93 -7.31 6.00
N SER A 100 10.96 -6.94 4.71
CA SER A 100 10.14 -7.56 3.66
C SER A 100 8.64 -7.49 3.90
N ASP A 101 8.11 -6.42 4.50
CA ASP A 101 6.65 -6.20 4.61
C ASP A 101 6.00 -5.96 3.24
N ASN A 102 6.78 -5.46 2.28
CA ASN A 102 6.37 -5.17 0.91
C ASN A 102 5.20 -4.18 0.83
N PHE A 103 5.21 -3.11 1.62
CA PHE A 103 4.22 -2.03 1.51
C PHE A 103 4.24 -1.43 0.09
N GLY A 104 3.08 -1.23 -0.52
CA GLY A 104 3.00 -0.84 -1.94
C GLY A 104 3.01 -2.02 -2.93
N ASN A 105 2.95 -3.27 -2.45
CA ASN A 105 2.83 -4.44 -3.32
C ASN A 105 1.54 -4.40 -4.16
N SER A 106 0.47 -3.88 -3.58
CA SER A 106 -0.79 -3.58 -4.24
C SER A 106 -1.24 -2.17 -3.88
N VAL A 107 -1.76 -1.43 -4.86
CA VAL A 107 -2.30 -0.08 -4.67
C VAL A 107 -3.65 0.08 -5.36
N SER A 108 -4.52 0.91 -4.81
CA SER A 108 -5.78 1.32 -5.43
C SER A 108 -6.09 2.78 -5.11
N LEU A 109 -6.62 3.51 -6.10
CA LEU A 109 -7.08 4.88 -5.95
C LEU A 109 -8.57 4.98 -6.25
N SER A 110 -9.29 5.76 -5.46
CA SER A 110 -10.66 6.20 -5.75
C SER A 110 -10.82 7.66 -5.33
N GLY A 111 -10.88 8.57 -6.30
CA GLY A 111 -10.79 10.00 -6.01
C GLY A 111 -9.44 10.31 -5.35
N THR A 112 -9.47 10.82 -4.12
CA THR A 112 -8.28 11.11 -3.30
C THR A 112 -7.99 10.03 -2.24
N LEU A 113 -8.79 8.97 -2.18
CA LEU A 113 -8.57 7.85 -1.27
C LEU A 113 -7.55 6.89 -1.88
N ALA A 114 -6.48 6.63 -1.12
CA ALA A 114 -5.43 5.68 -1.49
C ALA A 114 -5.49 4.47 -0.55
N LEU A 115 -5.56 3.27 -1.13
CA LEU A 115 -5.45 2.01 -0.40
C LEU A 115 -4.15 1.32 -0.80
N ILE A 116 -3.32 0.99 0.18
CA ILE A 116 -2.00 0.41 -0.02
C ILE A 116 -1.87 -0.88 0.78
N GLY A 117 -1.46 -1.96 0.12
CA GLY A 117 -1.26 -3.27 0.75
C GLY A 117 0.20 -3.54 1.12
N ALA A 118 0.40 -4.21 2.25
CA ALA A 118 1.65 -4.76 2.73
C ALA A 118 1.42 -6.25 3.11
N PRO A 119 1.47 -7.17 2.13
CA PRO A 119 1.00 -8.55 2.32
C PRO A 119 1.87 -9.38 3.27
N SER A 120 3.07 -8.91 3.63
CA SER A 120 3.97 -9.60 4.54
C SER A 120 4.10 -8.91 5.90
N ASP A 121 3.32 -7.86 6.14
CA ASP A 121 3.26 -7.17 7.42
C ASP A 121 2.88 -8.15 8.56
N ASN A 122 3.56 -8.01 9.69
CA ASN A 122 3.42 -8.93 10.83
C ASN A 122 2.47 -8.43 11.93
N THR A 123 1.67 -7.39 11.65
CA THR A 123 0.69 -6.89 12.62
C THR A 123 -0.34 -7.97 12.94
N GLY A 124 -0.48 -8.33 14.21
CA GLY A 124 -1.42 -9.36 14.68
C GLY A 124 -0.89 -10.81 14.58
N ALA A 125 -0.17 -11.18 13.51
CA ALA A 125 0.50 -12.48 13.37
C ALA A 125 1.61 -12.43 12.28
N THR A 126 2.50 -13.43 12.25
CA THR A 126 3.54 -13.55 11.22
C THR A 126 2.95 -13.57 9.81
N LYS A 127 3.34 -12.59 8.97
CA LYS A 127 2.85 -12.39 7.60
C LYS A 127 1.32 -12.41 7.49
N ALA A 128 0.63 -11.82 8.47
CA ALA A 128 -0.82 -11.67 8.43
C ALA A 128 -1.25 -10.77 7.26
N GLY A 129 -0.39 -9.83 6.89
CA GLY A 129 -0.66 -8.82 5.89
C GLY A 129 -1.53 -7.69 6.43
N SER A 130 -1.29 -6.49 5.93
CA SER A 130 -2.01 -5.27 6.31
C SER A 130 -2.43 -4.49 5.07
N ALA A 131 -3.52 -3.72 5.19
CA ALA A 131 -3.96 -2.76 4.20
C ALA A 131 -4.19 -1.41 4.87
N TYR A 132 -3.66 -0.35 4.27
CA TYR A 132 -3.65 1.00 4.83
C TYR A 132 -4.46 1.92 3.93
N LEU A 133 -5.48 2.56 4.50
CA LEU A 133 -6.31 3.54 3.81
C LEU A 133 -5.84 4.94 4.18
N TYR A 134 -5.63 5.80 3.19
CA TYR A 134 -5.23 7.19 3.35
C TYR A 134 -6.25 8.11 2.70
N GLN A 135 -6.49 9.24 3.36
CA GLN A 135 -7.23 10.36 2.80
C GLN A 135 -6.34 11.59 2.89
N GLY A 136 -5.65 11.94 1.80
CA GLY A 136 -4.57 12.92 1.82
C GLY A 136 -3.31 12.38 2.52
N SER A 137 -2.67 13.20 3.37
CA SER A 137 -1.40 12.86 4.03
C SER A 137 -1.50 11.84 5.17
N GLU A 138 -2.67 11.72 5.77
CA GLU A 138 -2.85 10.95 7.01
C GLU A 138 -3.46 9.57 6.74
N PRO A 139 -2.98 8.51 7.43
CA PRO A 139 -3.68 7.23 7.45
C PRO A 139 -5.03 7.45 8.13
N VAL A 140 -6.11 7.03 7.47
CA VAL A 140 -7.44 6.98 8.09
C VAL A 140 -7.38 5.86 9.14
N PRO A 141 -7.57 6.17 10.44
CA PRO A 141 -7.61 5.12 11.45
C PRO A 141 -8.66 4.10 11.08
N GLN A 142 -8.26 2.83 10.93
CA GLN A 142 -9.21 1.72 10.79
C GLN A 142 -9.88 1.50 12.14
N THR A 143 -10.87 2.33 12.44
CA THR A 143 -11.86 1.97 13.44
C THR A 143 -12.66 0.82 12.85
N VAL A 144 -12.33 -0.40 13.24
CA VAL A 144 -13.33 -1.48 13.19
C VAL A 144 -14.48 -0.91 14.01
N PRO A 145 -15.69 -0.70 13.44
CA PRO A 145 -16.81 -0.29 14.26
C PRO A 145 -16.96 -1.35 15.34
N GLU A 146 -16.64 -0.99 16.58
CA GLU A 146 -17.02 -1.78 17.74
C GLU A 146 -18.51 -2.11 17.53
N PRO A 147 -18.93 -3.38 17.58
CA PRO A 147 -20.35 -3.70 17.55
C PRO A 147 -20.99 -2.94 18.71
N SER A 148 -21.73 -1.88 18.37
CA SER A 148 -22.44 -1.09 19.36
C SER A 148 -23.66 -1.90 19.77
N PHE A 149 -23.51 -2.70 20.82
CA PHE A 149 -24.64 -3.30 21.50
C PHE A 149 -25.33 -2.21 22.33
N THR A 150 -26.46 -1.69 21.85
CA THR A 150 -27.37 -0.96 22.73
C THR A 150 -28.04 -1.97 23.66
N ILE A 151 -27.67 -1.96 24.94
CA ILE A 151 -28.40 -2.72 25.96
C ILE A 151 -29.73 -2.00 26.22
N LEU A 152 -30.80 -2.44 25.55
CA LEU A 152 -32.17 -2.07 25.87
C LEU A 152 -32.69 -2.97 27.00
N GLY A 153 -32.34 -2.63 28.24
CA GLY A 153 -32.91 -3.28 29.42
C GLY A 153 -32.36 -4.68 29.71
N ALA A 154 -32.63 -5.15 30.93
CA ALA A 154 -32.12 -6.41 31.45
C ALA A 154 -32.63 -7.63 30.66
N GLY A 155 -31.82 -8.14 29.73
CA GLY A 155 -32.08 -9.38 29.01
C GLY A 155 -31.01 -9.68 27.98
N VAL A 156 -29.98 -10.45 28.36
CA VAL A 156 -28.94 -10.93 27.45
C VAL A 156 -29.54 -11.98 26.51
N VAL A 157 -29.58 -11.72 25.21
CA VAL A 157 -29.68 -12.78 24.19
C VAL A 157 -28.27 -13.13 23.76
N LEU A 158 -27.79 -14.33 24.15
CA LEU A 158 -26.52 -14.86 23.67
C LEU A 158 -26.65 -15.23 22.18
N GLY A 159 -25.99 -14.45 21.32
CA GLY A 159 -25.54 -14.90 20.00
C GLY A 159 -24.07 -15.31 20.09
N ALA A 160 -23.75 -16.53 19.68
CA ALA A 160 -22.46 -17.19 19.89
C ALA A 160 -21.25 -16.39 19.38
N LEU A 161 -20.25 -16.18 20.24
CA LEU A 161 -18.89 -15.79 19.83
C LEU A 161 -18.11 -17.05 19.39
N PRO A 162 -17.30 -16.99 18.31
CA PRO A 162 -16.23 -17.95 18.11
C PRO A 162 -15.14 -17.72 19.17
N VAL A 163 -14.90 -18.73 20.01
CA VAL A 163 -13.88 -18.70 21.06
C VAL A 163 -12.48 -18.76 20.43
N LEU A 164 -11.70 -17.68 20.54
CA LEU A 164 -10.24 -17.76 20.37
C LEU A 164 -9.63 -18.38 21.65
N LYS A 165 -9.18 -19.63 21.54
CA LYS A 165 -8.34 -20.29 22.56
C LYS A 165 -6.96 -19.62 22.55
N LYS A 166 -6.65 -18.85 23.60
CA LYS A 166 -5.31 -18.29 23.84
C LYS A 166 -4.36 -19.42 24.25
N GLY A 167 -3.32 -19.67 23.43
CA GLY A 167 -2.26 -20.63 23.74
C GLY A 167 -1.49 -20.24 25.01
N LYS A 168 -1.42 -21.16 25.98
CA LYS A 168 -0.72 -20.99 27.26
C LYS A 168 0.79 -21.16 27.01
N LYS A 169 1.59 -20.11 27.26
CA LYS A 169 3.06 -20.23 27.37
C LYS A 169 3.40 -21.08 28.60
N THR A 170 4.06 -22.21 28.41
CA THR A 170 4.77 -22.91 29.49
C THR A 170 6.21 -22.39 29.55
N LYS A 171 6.52 -21.67 30.64
CA LYS A 171 7.88 -21.64 31.20
C LYS A 171 8.05 -22.98 31.91
N ASP A 172 9.11 -23.71 31.61
CA ASP A 172 9.70 -24.60 32.60
C ASP A 172 11.14 -24.19 32.84
N LYS A 173 11.46 -24.08 34.13
CA LYS A 173 12.79 -23.87 34.70
C LYS A 173 13.28 -25.22 35.21
N ASP A 174 14.53 -25.52 34.88
CA ASP A 174 15.55 -26.23 35.64
C ASP A 174 15.15 -27.41 36.56
N ALA A 175 15.63 -28.60 36.17
CA ALA A 175 16.26 -29.58 37.07
C ALA A 175 17.37 -30.31 36.30
#